data_AF-A0A368WSL3-F1
#
_entry.id   AF-A0A368WSL3-F1
#
_cell.length_a   1.000
_cell.length_b   1.000
_cell.length_c   1.000
_cell.angle_alpha   90.00
_cell.angle_beta   90.00
_cell.angle_gamma   90.00
#
_symmetry.space_group_name_H-M   'P 1'
#
loop_
_entity.id
_entity.type
_entity.pdbx_description
1 polymer ?
#
loop_
_entity_poly.entity_id
_entity_poly.type
_entity_poly.pdbx_seq_one_letter_code
_entity_poly.pdbx_strand_id
1 'polypeptide(L)'
;MMYNQDQFIIKLGRKATISGLIGFLCGLIAAFLLSFSIIAIAFTAIIFSFFFTSAFWGIHNLKMWFNKYRYRMPEYLWYFLNIFVYLGGVIVGLIGYGFIEHFLLLLAMDQHKKGTGLIGAQIILLPYLGKIYADKINYNI
;
A
#
# COMPACT_ATOMS: atom_id res chain seq x y z
N MET A 1 18.13 13.11 15.53
CA MET A 1 17.22 11.98 15.83
C MET A 1 17.20 11.07 14.60
N MET A 2 17.86 9.91 14.66
CA MET A 2 17.76 8.92 13.57
C MET A 2 16.29 8.54 13.43
N TYR A 3 15.68 8.92 12.32
CA TYR A 3 14.36 8.43 11.94
C TYR A 3 14.50 6.91 11.81
N ASN A 4 13.87 6.15 12.70
CA ASN A 4 14.01 4.70 12.71
C ASN A 4 13.46 4.17 11.38
N GLN A 5 14.32 3.56 10.56
CA GLN A 5 13.99 3.14 9.20
C GLN A 5 12.80 2.16 9.19
N ASP A 6 12.68 1.37 10.26
CA ASP A 6 11.58 0.42 10.47
C ASP A 6 10.24 1.16 10.69
N GLN A 7 10.24 2.27 11.43
CA GLN A 7 9.05 3.12 11.59
C GLN A 7 8.61 3.75 10.26
N PHE A 8 9.55 4.09 9.38
CA PHE A 8 9.23 4.58 8.04
C PHE A 8 8.48 3.52 7.24
N ILE A 9 9.07 2.32 7.18
CA ILE A 9 8.58 1.19 6.40
C ILE A 9 7.20 0.74 6.88
N ILE A 10 6.97 0.70 8.20
CA ILE A 10 5.66 0.31 8.75
C ILE A 10 4.60 1.40 8.52
N LYS A 11 4.96 2.69 8.64
CA LYS A 11 4.03 3.78 8.28
C LYS A 11 3.67 3.73 6.79
N LEU A 12 4.62 3.39 5.93
CA LEU A 12 4.38 3.23 4.50
C LEU A 12 3.45 2.03 4.23
N GLY A 13 3.71 0.89 4.88
CA GLY A 13 2.83 -0.28 4.86
C GLY A 13 1.40 0.03 5.27
N ARG A 14 1.21 0.77 6.37
CA ARG A 14 -0.12 1.19 6.83
C ARG A 14 -0.86 2.04 5.79
N LYS A 15 -0.15 2.93 5.09
CA LYS A 15 -0.74 3.72 3.99
C LYS A 15 -1.13 2.85 2.80
N ALA A 16 -0.31 1.85 2.45
CA ALA A 16 -0.65 0.87 1.42
C ALA A 16 -1.90 0.06 1.80
N THR A 17 -2.00 -0.39 3.05
CA THR A 17 -3.18 -1.11 3.57
C THR A 17 -4.43 -0.23 3.57
N ILE A 18 -4.31 1.05 3.91
CA ILE A 18 -5.43 2.01 3.79
C ILE A 18 -5.88 2.13 2.32
N SER A 19 -4.93 2.24 1.38
CA SER A 19 -5.26 2.25 -0.05
C SER A 19 -6.05 0.99 -0.45
N GLY A 20 -5.59 -0.19 -0.01
CA GLY A 20 -6.29 -1.45 -0.21
C GLY A 20 -7.70 -1.47 0.38
N LEU A 21 -7.89 -0.97 1.61
CA LEU A 21 -9.21 -0.87 2.24
C LEU A 21 -10.14 0.08 1.48
N ILE A 22 -9.63 1.19 0.97
CA ILE A 22 -10.39 2.09 0.09
C ILE A 22 -10.79 1.35 -1.18
N GLY A 23 -9.86 0.64 -1.80
CA GLY A 23 -10.14 -0.21 -2.97
C GLY A 23 -11.23 -1.23 -2.68
N PHE A 24 -11.12 -1.97 -1.56
CA PHE A 24 -12.14 -2.94 -1.13
C PHE A 24 -13.53 -2.31 -1.03
N LEU A 25 -13.62 -1.14 -0.40
CA LEU A 25 -14.89 -0.41 -0.21
C LEU A 25 -15.45 0.10 -1.55
N CYS A 26 -14.60 0.63 -2.42
CA CYS A 26 -14.98 1.00 -3.80
C CYS A 26 -15.47 -0.21 -4.60
N GLY A 27 -14.80 -1.37 -4.46
CA GLY A 27 -15.19 -2.61 -5.13
C GLY A 27 -16.53 -3.14 -4.65
N LEU A 28 -16.82 -3.05 -3.35
CA LEU A 28 -18.14 -3.38 -2.80
C LEU A 28 -19.23 -2.46 -3.35
N ILE A 29 -19.00 -1.14 -3.35
CA ILE A 29 -19.96 -0.17 -3.90
C ILE A 29 -20.20 -0.43 -5.39
N ALA A 30 -19.14 -0.61 -6.18
CA ALA A 30 -19.25 -0.87 -7.61
C ALA A 30 -20.00 -2.17 -7.91
N ALA A 31 -19.69 -3.26 -7.21
CA ALA A 31 -20.35 -4.54 -7.41
C ALA A 31 -21.83 -4.51 -7.00
N PHE A 32 -22.17 -3.74 -5.95
CA PHE A 32 -23.56 -3.53 -5.55
C PHE A 32 -24.33 -2.70 -6.58
N LEU A 33 -23.75 -1.60 -7.07
CA LEU A 33 -24.36 -0.76 -8.11
C LEU A 33 -24.60 -1.53 -9.42
N LEU A 34 -23.73 -2.48 -9.75
CA LEU A 34 -23.85 -3.35 -10.93
C LEU A 34 -24.68 -4.62 -10.68
N SER A 35 -25.30 -4.76 -9.49
CA SER A 35 -26.16 -5.89 -9.13
C SER A 35 -25.50 -7.27 -9.32
N PHE A 36 -24.23 -7.38 -8.97
CA PHE A 36 -23.49 -8.64 -9.06
C PHE A 36 -24.01 -9.68 -8.05
N SER A 37 -23.79 -10.96 -8.35
CA SER A 37 -24.06 -12.05 -7.40
C SER A 37 -23.18 -11.93 -6.16
N ILE A 38 -23.59 -12.53 -5.03
CA ILE A 38 -22.84 -12.50 -3.77
C ILE A 38 -21.37 -12.93 -3.96
N ILE A 39 -21.16 -13.99 -4.74
CA ILE A 39 -19.83 -14.50 -5.07
C ILE A 39 -19.05 -13.46 -5.87
N ALA A 40 -19.67 -12.86 -6.90
CA ALA A 40 -19.03 -11.84 -7.71
C ALA A 40 -18.73 -10.54 -6.93
N ILE A 41 -19.55 -10.17 -5.95
CA ILE A 41 -19.29 -9.04 -5.04
C ILE A 41 -18.01 -9.28 -4.24
N ALA A 42 -17.86 -10.48 -3.66
CA ALA A 42 -16.66 -10.84 -2.90
C ALA A 42 -15.40 -10.78 -3.77
N PHE A 43 -15.43 -11.38 -4.97
CA PHE A 43 -14.30 -11.33 -5.90
C PHE A 43 -13.97 -9.90 -6.34
N THR A 44 -14.98 -9.10 -6.66
CA THR A 44 -14.77 -7.70 -7.11
C THR A 44 -14.12 -6.87 -6.00
N ALA A 45 -14.57 -7.02 -4.76
CA ALA A 45 -13.99 -6.33 -3.61
C ALA A 45 -12.52 -6.74 -3.37
N ILE A 46 -12.20 -8.04 -3.47
CA ILE A 46 -10.82 -8.53 -3.35
C ILE A 46 -9.94 -8.00 -4.48
N ILE A 47 -10.42 -8.05 -5.72
CA ILE A 47 -9.71 -7.55 -6.89
C ILE A 47 -9.43 -6.06 -6.71
N PHE A 48 -10.42 -5.24 -6.36
CA PHE A 48 -10.20 -3.82 -6.16
C PHE A 48 -9.22 -3.51 -5.02
N SER A 49 -9.28 -4.26 -3.91
CA SER A 49 -8.31 -4.15 -2.82
C SER A 49 -6.88 -4.42 -3.31
N PHE A 50 -6.71 -5.47 -4.12
CA PHE A 50 -5.43 -5.79 -4.76
C PHE A 50 -4.97 -4.66 -5.70
N PHE A 51 -5.84 -4.19 -6.60
CA PHE A 51 -5.53 -3.12 -7.54
C PHE A 51 -5.04 -1.85 -6.83
N PHE A 52 -5.74 -1.41 -5.78
CA PHE A 52 -5.38 -0.19 -5.06
C PHE A 52 -4.12 -0.33 -4.20
N THR A 53 -3.88 -1.52 -3.63
CA THR A 53 -2.65 -1.79 -2.88
C THR A 53 -1.46 -1.81 -3.82
N SER A 54 -1.58 -2.48 -4.98
CA SER A 54 -0.51 -2.58 -5.97
C SER A 54 -0.21 -1.22 -6.62
N ALA A 55 -1.26 -0.46 -6.97
CA ALA A 55 -1.13 0.89 -7.51
C ALA A 55 -0.45 1.85 -6.53
N PHE A 56 -0.71 1.73 -5.22
CA PHE A 56 -0.04 2.56 -4.20
C PHE A 56 1.48 2.40 -4.26
N TRP A 57 1.98 1.17 -4.30
CA TRP A 57 3.42 0.89 -4.36
C TRP A 57 4.03 1.37 -5.68
N GLY A 58 3.36 1.13 -6.81
CA GLY A 58 3.81 1.63 -8.11
C GLY A 58 3.91 3.15 -8.16
N ILE A 59 2.90 3.87 -7.66
CA ILE A 59 2.92 5.33 -7.51
C ILE A 59 4.05 5.76 -6.58
N HIS A 60 4.20 5.11 -5.44
CA HIS A 60 5.22 5.46 -4.46
C HIS A 60 6.62 5.36 -5.05
N ASN A 61 6.94 4.27 -5.73
CA ASN A 61 8.26 4.05 -6.31
C ASN A 61 8.54 4.98 -7.48
N LEU A 62 7.57 5.14 -8.39
CA LEU A 62 7.76 6.02 -9.54
C LEU A 62 7.88 7.48 -9.09
N LYS A 63 7.15 7.88 -8.04
CA LYS A 63 7.29 9.20 -7.42
C LYS A 63 8.61 9.37 -6.70
N MET A 64 9.09 8.36 -5.96
CA MET A 64 10.43 8.41 -5.36
C MET A 64 11.51 8.56 -6.43
N TRP A 65 11.42 7.82 -7.52
CA TRP A 65 12.32 7.93 -8.66
C TRP A 65 12.23 9.31 -9.31
N PHE A 66 11.03 9.83 -9.59
CA PHE A 66 10.82 11.14 -10.20
C PHE A 66 11.34 12.29 -9.32
N ASN A 67 11.14 12.19 -8.01
CA ASN A 67 11.63 13.17 -7.05
C ASN A 67 13.15 13.26 -7.01
N LYS A 68 13.89 12.19 -7.34
CA LYS A 68 15.35 12.23 -7.47
C LYS A 68 15.82 13.22 -8.54
N TYR A 69 14.97 13.55 -9.51
CA TYR A 69 15.30 14.48 -10.59
C TYR A 69 14.68 15.87 -10.39
N ARG A 70 14.03 16.13 -9.25
CA ARG A 70 13.33 17.40 -8.97
C ARG A 70 14.22 18.62 -9.19
N TYR A 71 15.47 18.57 -8.74
CA TYR A 71 16.43 19.68 -8.83
C TYR A 71 16.86 20.00 -10.26
N ARG A 72 16.58 19.13 -11.23
CA ARG A 72 16.95 19.30 -12.64
C ARG A 72 15.84 19.91 -13.49
N MET A 73 14.68 20.21 -12.91
CA MET A 73 13.48 20.63 -13.66
C MET A 73 12.89 21.95 -13.15
N PRO A 74 12.42 22.82 -14.06
CA PRO A 74 11.58 23.96 -13.71
C PRO A 74 10.29 23.53 -13.00
N GLU A 75 9.78 24.39 -12.11
CA GLU A 75 8.59 24.09 -11.29
C GLU A 75 7.35 23.71 -12.10
N TYR A 76 7.01 24.50 -13.11
CA TYR A 76 5.82 24.26 -13.94
C TYR A 76 5.86 22.89 -14.64
N LEU A 77 7.03 22.52 -15.17
CA LEU A 77 7.23 21.25 -15.88
C LEU A 77 7.12 20.07 -14.90
N TRP A 78 7.67 20.25 -13.70
CA TRP A 78 7.61 19.23 -12.66
C TRP A 78 6.16 18.92 -12.24
N TYR A 79 5.33 19.95 -12.00
CA TYR A 79 3.93 19.75 -11.65
C TYR A 79 3.13 19.05 -12.77
N PHE A 80 3.36 19.46 -14.02
CA PHE A 80 2.72 18.84 -15.18
C PHE A 80 3.08 17.36 -15.30
N LEU A 81 4.38 17.03 -15.25
CA LEU A 81 4.88 15.65 -15.35
C LEU A 81 4.49 14.79 -14.15
N ASN A 82 4.33 15.39 -12.96
CA ASN A 82 3.93 14.67 -11.76
C ASN A 82 2.57 13.98 -11.93
N ILE A 83 1.63 14.56 -12.69
CA ILE A 83 0.33 13.90 -12.98
C ILE A 83 0.55 12.59 -13.75
N PHE A 84 1.43 12.61 -14.76
CA PHE A 84 1.77 11.41 -15.53
C PHE A 84 2.52 10.38 -14.69
N VAL A 85 3.26 10.81 -13.66
CA VAL A 85 3.89 9.90 -12.69
C VAL A 85 2.84 9.17 -11.85
N TYR A 86 1.73 9.81 -11.48
CA TYR A 86 0.63 9.11 -10.82
C TYR A 86 -0.01 8.06 -11.75
N LEU A 87 -0.33 8.43 -12.99
CA LEU A 87 -0.94 7.52 -13.96
C LEU A 87 -0.02 6.36 -14.33
N GLY A 88 1.25 6.65 -14.66
CA GLY A 88 2.27 5.64 -14.93
C GLY A 88 2.56 4.78 -13.71
N GLY A 89 2.51 5.36 -12.52
CA GLY A 89 2.66 4.64 -11.25
C GLY A 89 1.59 3.58 -11.03
N VAL A 90 0.33 3.86 -11.39
CA VAL A 90 -0.74 2.85 -11.37
C VAL A 90 -0.39 1.68 -12.29
N ILE A 91 0.02 1.96 -13.53
CA ILE A 91 0.37 0.93 -14.52
C ILE A 91 1.56 0.10 -14.03
N VAL A 92 2.63 0.75 -13.56
CA VAL A 92 3.82 0.08 -13.00
C VAL A 92 3.45 -0.76 -11.78
N GLY A 93 2.55 -0.27 -10.93
CA GLY A 93 2.06 -1.01 -9.78
C GLY A 93 1.30 -2.28 -10.17
N LEU A 94 0.49 -2.22 -11.21
CA LEU A 94 -0.34 -3.35 -11.66
C LEU A 94 0.43 -4.39 -12.49
N ILE A 95 1.34 -3.94 -13.36
CA ILE A 95 2.15 -4.83 -14.21
C ILE A 95 3.37 -5.36 -13.45
N GLY A 96 3.92 -4.56 -12.55
CA GLY A 96 5.16 -4.84 -11.84
C GLY A 96 4.95 -5.42 -10.45
N TYR A 97 5.77 -4.93 -9.51
CA TYR A 97 6.03 -5.57 -8.23
C TYR A 97 5.18 -5.03 -7.06
N GLY A 98 4.12 -4.25 -7.29
CA GLY A 98 3.41 -3.56 -6.21
C GLY A 98 2.87 -4.49 -5.13
N PHE A 99 2.31 -5.64 -5.53
CA PHE A 99 1.90 -6.68 -4.59
C PHE A 99 3.08 -7.40 -3.94
N ILE A 100 4.15 -7.64 -4.71
CA ILE A 100 5.36 -8.31 -4.22
C ILE A 100 6.04 -7.46 -3.14
N GLU A 101 6.07 -6.13 -3.28
CA GLU A 101 6.61 -5.22 -2.27
C GLU A 101 5.78 -5.23 -0.99
N HIS A 102 4.44 -5.24 -1.11
CA HIS A 102 3.58 -5.39 0.06
C HIS A 102 3.80 -6.75 0.75
N PHE A 103 4.02 -7.81 -0.02
CA PHE A 103 4.30 -9.14 0.51
C PHE A 103 5.69 -9.25 1.16
N LEU A 104 6.72 -8.66 0.53
CA LEU A 104 8.08 -8.59 1.09
C LEU A 104 8.10 -7.80 2.39
N LEU A 105 7.30 -6.74 2.50
CA LEU A 105 7.12 -6.01 3.74
C LEU A 105 6.55 -6.92 4.85
N LEU A 106 5.52 -7.71 4.54
CA LEU A 106 4.92 -8.64 5.50
C LEU A 106 5.92 -9.71 5.95
N LEU A 107 6.71 -10.25 5.01
CA LEU A 107 7.78 -11.19 5.32
C LEU A 107 8.87 -10.57 6.20
N ALA A 108 9.30 -9.34 5.89
CA ALA A 108 10.29 -8.63 6.68
C ALA A 108 9.80 -8.38 8.12
N MET A 109 8.51 -8.05 8.28
CA MET A 109 7.88 -7.87 9.59
C MET A 109 7.80 -9.17 10.38
N ASP A 110 7.51 -10.30 9.72
CA ASP A 110 7.47 -11.62 10.35
C ASP A 110 8.87 -12.09 10.79
N GLN A 111 9.89 -11.84 9.98
CA GLN A 111 11.28 -12.17 10.32
C GLN A 111 11.81 -11.34 11.50
N HIS A 112 11.38 -10.08 11.63
CA HIS A 112 11.83 -9.19 12.72
C HIS A 112 11.37 -9.66 14.11
N LYS A 113 10.27 -10.43 14.19
CA LYS A 113 9.81 -10.98 15.47
C LYS A 113 9.21 -12.37 15.28
N LYS A 114 9.97 -13.39 15.71
CA LYS A 114 9.50 -14.79 15.73
C LYS A 114 8.12 -14.88 16.38
N GLY A 115 7.11 -15.25 15.60
CA GLY A 115 5.77 -15.60 16.09
C GLY A 115 4.62 -14.68 15.68
N THR A 116 4.86 -13.59 14.94
CA THR A 116 3.74 -12.77 14.41
C THR A 116 2.97 -13.47 13.30
N GLY A 117 3.65 -14.28 12.46
CA GLY A 117 3.07 -14.87 11.27
C GLY A 117 2.62 -13.81 10.25
N LEU A 118 2.37 -14.23 9.00
CA LEU A 118 1.89 -13.33 7.94
C LEU A 118 0.59 -12.61 8.31
N ILE A 119 -0.29 -13.28 9.06
CA ILE A 119 -1.57 -12.72 9.52
C ILE A 119 -1.34 -11.63 10.59
N GLY A 120 -0.46 -11.87 11.57
CA GLY A 120 -0.13 -10.85 12.58
C GLY A 120 0.57 -9.64 11.96
N ALA A 121 1.44 -9.85 10.97
CA ALA A 121 2.05 -8.76 10.20
C ALA A 121 0.99 -7.91 9.48
N GLN A 122 0.00 -8.54 8.84
CA GLN A 122 -1.12 -7.84 8.20
C GLN A 122 -1.95 -7.03 9.22
N ILE A 123 -2.18 -7.57 10.42
CA ILE A 123 -2.91 -6.90 11.49
C ILE A 123 -2.15 -5.66 11.99
N ILE A 124 -0.82 -5.73 12.12
CA ILE A 124 0.02 -4.57 12.52
C ILE A 124 -0.04 -3.43 11.50
N LEU A 125 -0.27 -3.76 10.24
CA LEU A 125 -0.45 -2.80 9.14
C LEU A 125 -1.86 -2.20 9.08
N LEU A 126 -2.83 -2.71 9.84
CA LEU A 126 -4.14 -2.06 9.93
C LEU A 126 -4.02 -0.67 10.58
N PRO A 127 -4.73 0.34 10.04
CA PRO A 127 -4.77 1.65 10.66
C PRO A 127 -5.44 1.55 12.05
N TYR A 128 -4.86 2.23 13.04
CA TYR A 128 -5.28 2.25 14.46
C TYR A 128 -5.20 0.89 15.18
N LEU A 129 -5.87 -0.15 14.70
CA LEU A 129 -5.87 -1.49 15.29
C LEU A 129 -4.47 -2.10 15.32
N GLY A 130 -3.67 -1.87 14.28
CA GLY A 130 -2.31 -2.39 14.21
C GLY A 130 -1.36 -1.79 15.24
N LYS A 131 -1.59 -0.56 15.70
CA LYS A 131 -0.80 0.05 16.78
C LYS A 131 -1.11 -0.63 18.12
N ILE A 132 -2.40 -0.80 18.42
CA ILE A 132 -2.85 -1.46 19.66
C ILE A 132 -2.36 -2.92 19.70
N TYR A 133 -2.41 -3.61 18.55
CA TYR A 133 -1.93 -4.98 18.46
C TYR A 133 -0.41 -5.04 18.64
N ALA A 134 0.36 -4.16 17.97
CA ALA A 134 1.81 -4.08 18.12
C ALA A 134 2.22 -3.82 19.58
N ASP A 135 1.55 -2.89 20.27
CA ASP A 135 1.80 -2.59 21.68
C ASP A 135 1.53 -3.84 22.57
N LYS A 136 0.44 -4.57 22.32
CA LYS A 136 0.10 -5.81 23.07
C LYS A 136 1.12 -6.92 22.92
N ILE A 137 1.71 -7.07 21.75
CA ILE A 137 2.74 -8.10 21.51
C ILE A 137 4.15 -7.59 21.78
N ASN A 138 4.32 -6.42 22.42
CA ASN A 138 5.60 -5.73 22.64
C ASN A 138 6.41 -5.55 21.34
N TYR A 139 5.75 -5.42 20.20
CA TYR A 139 6.40 -5.11 18.93
C TYR A 139 6.76 -3.61 18.97
N ASN A 140 7.85 -3.32 19.69
CA ASN A 140 8.43 -1.99 19.77
C ASN A 140 9.02 -1.64 18.40
N ILE A 141 8.54 -0.54 17.83
CA ILE A 141 9.00 0.06 16.57
C ILE A 141 9.49 1.46 16.87
#